data_AF-I0YP70-F1
#
_entry.id   AF-I0YP70-F1
#
_cell.length_a   1.000
_cell.length_b   1.000
_cell.length_c   1.000
_cell.angle_alpha   90.00
_cell.angle_beta   90.00
_cell.angle_gamma   90.00
#
_symmetry.space_group_name_H-M   'P 1'
#
loop_
_entity.id
_entity.type
_entity.pdbx_description
1 polymer ?
#
loop_
_entity_poly.entity_id
_entity_poly.type
_entity_poly.pdbx_seq_one_letter_code
_entity_poly.pdbx_strand_id
1 'polypeptide(L)'
;MKHSCQLCLTQGRQRRKRERPLQLSLYVRWYSPSGKTKVNRLLLRPVTCVEALEGISKNLVSRAFPESERPDYLTSEEFLKFTPTDDFMSLPGEILRTEFRLVVTHKAWEYTVLERELGAHRDPLRKMLVTVIEFESNAMMVGHLGLRVSLIAYPVVSVKKSFLEGIEKELRTNPDFKGKL
;
A
#
# COMPACT_ATOMS: atom_id res chain seq x y z
N MET A 1 43.42 -11.85 51.46
CA MET A 1 42.03 -12.31 51.33
C MET A 1 41.13 -11.10 51.53
N LYS A 2 40.55 -10.55 50.45
CA LYS A 2 39.82 -9.27 50.43
C LYS A 2 38.35 -9.52 50.06
N HIS A 3 37.49 -8.98 50.92
CA HIS A 3 36.19 -8.33 50.69
C HIS A 3 35.17 -8.86 49.67
N SER A 4 33.96 -9.08 50.20
CA SER A 4 32.65 -8.94 49.54
C SER A 4 32.59 -7.82 48.50
N CYS A 5 31.90 -8.06 47.39
CA CYS A 5 31.16 -7.01 46.70
C CYS A 5 29.94 -7.57 45.95
N GLN A 6 28.78 -7.28 46.55
CA GLN A 6 27.47 -7.00 45.96
C GLN A 6 27.44 -6.71 44.45
N LEU A 7 26.54 -7.40 43.72
CA LEU A 7 25.37 -6.83 43.01
C LEU A 7 24.83 -7.84 41.99
N CYS A 8 23.86 -8.66 42.43
CA CYS A 8 22.88 -9.23 41.52
C CYS A 8 21.98 -8.08 41.02
N LEU A 9 22.37 -7.46 39.91
CA LEU A 9 21.49 -6.57 39.16
C LEU A 9 20.43 -7.43 38.46
N THR A 10 19.27 -7.47 39.10
CA THR A 10 17.97 -7.77 38.52
C THR A 10 17.68 -6.77 37.38
N GLN A 11 18.28 -6.96 36.21
CA GLN A 11 17.75 -6.35 34.99
C GLN A 11 16.56 -7.18 34.52
N GLY A 12 15.39 -6.76 34.99
CA GLY A 12 14.11 -7.15 34.45
C GLY A 12 14.15 -6.99 32.93
N ARG A 13 14.09 -8.12 32.23
CA ARG A 13 13.71 -8.18 30.82
C ARG A 13 12.28 -7.65 30.73
N GLN A 14 12.12 -6.34 30.64
CA GLN A 14 10.92 -5.74 30.07
C GLN A 14 10.83 -6.27 28.65
N ARG A 15 10.07 -7.36 28.48
CA ARG A 15 9.46 -7.72 27.20
C ARG A 15 8.62 -6.50 26.82
N ARG A 16 9.21 -5.53 26.10
CA ARG A 16 8.43 -4.55 25.35
C ARG A 16 7.47 -5.39 24.52
N LYS A 17 6.19 -5.33 24.88
CA LYS A 17 5.11 -5.96 24.13
C LYS A 17 5.28 -5.40 22.72
N ARG A 18 5.83 -6.21 21.78
CA ARG A 18 5.99 -5.77 20.39
C ARG A 18 4.59 -5.43 19.93
N GLU A 19 4.32 -4.14 19.80
CA GLU A 19 3.04 -3.66 19.34
C GLU A 19 2.81 -4.20 17.93
N ARG A 20 1.58 -4.63 17.64
CA ARG A 20 1.27 -5.20 16.34
C ARG A 20 1.50 -4.11 15.27
N PRO A 21 2.10 -4.45 14.12
CA PRO A 21 2.25 -3.52 13.02
C PRO A 21 0.87 -3.03 12.55
N LEU A 22 0.82 -1.80 12.04
CA LEU A 22 -0.38 -1.25 11.44
C LEU A 22 -0.82 -2.12 10.25
N GLN A 23 -2.12 -2.40 10.17
CA GLN A 23 -2.70 -3.09 9.01
C GLN A 23 -3.14 -2.04 7.99
N LEU A 24 -2.64 -2.16 6.76
CA LEU A 24 -2.97 -1.24 5.68
C LEU A 24 -3.98 -1.87 4.73
N SER A 25 -4.84 -1.04 4.15
CA SER A 25 -5.72 -1.42 3.04
C SER A 25 -5.74 -0.30 2.01
N LEU A 26 -5.74 -0.66 0.72
CA LEU A 26 -5.98 0.26 -0.38
C LEU A 26 -7.43 0.10 -0.83
N TYR A 27 -8.21 1.15 -0.71
CA TYR A 27 -9.52 1.23 -1.35
C TYR A 27 -9.35 1.84 -2.73
N VAL A 28 -9.87 1.15 -3.74
CA VAL A 28 -9.89 1.59 -5.13
C VAL A 28 -11.34 1.79 -5.52
N ARG A 29 -11.71 3.02 -5.83
CA ARG A 29 -13.06 3.38 -6.24
C ARG A 29 -13.07 3.79 -7.70
N TRP A 30 -13.87 3.10 -8.51
CA TRP A 30 -14.10 3.44 -9.90
C TRP A 30 -15.49 4.03 -10.09
N TYR A 31 -15.54 5.14 -10.79
CA TYR A 31 -16.77 5.78 -11.24
C TYR A 31 -16.96 5.46 -12.71
N SER A 32 -18.14 4.95 -13.07
CA SER A 32 -18.50 4.69 -14.46
C SER A 32 -19.33 5.84 -15.04
N PRO A 33 -19.36 6.02 -16.38
CA PRO A 33 -20.24 6.98 -17.04
C PRO A 33 -21.72 6.75 -16.73
N SER A 34 -22.12 5.51 -16.42
CA SER A 34 -23.49 5.17 -16.01
C SER A 34 -23.89 5.66 -14.61
N GLY A 35 -23.00 6.34 -13.89
CA GLY A 35 -23.19 6.76 -12.50
C GLY A 35 -22.97 5.65 -11.47
N LYS A 36 -22.72 4.41 -11.90
CA LYS A 36 -22.37 3.31 -10.99
C LYS A 36 -20.97 3.49 -10.42
N THR A 37 -20.81 3.18 -9.14
CA THR A 37 -19.54 3.18 -8.43
C THR A 37 -19.18 1.76 -7.99
N LYS A 38 -17.97 1.30 -8.32
CA LYS A 38 -17.41 0.05 -7.79
C LYS A 38 -16.32 0.38 -6.80
N VAL A 39 -16.37 -0.20 -5.60
CA VAL A 39 -15.34 -0.03 -4.57
C VAL A 39 -14.71 -1.38 -4.30
N ASN A 40 -13.39 -1.46 -4.43
CA ASN A 40 -12.58 -2.63 -4.11
C ASN A 40 -11.73 -2.32 -2.88
N ARG A 41 -11.71 -3.23 -1.90
CA ARG A 41 -10.82 -3.14 -0.73
C ARG A 41 -9.71 -4.16 -0.88
N LEU A 42 -8.48 -3.69 -0.98
CA LEU A 42 -7.29 -4.52 -1.12
C LEU A 42 -6.52 -4.53 0.20
N LEU A 43 -6.56 -5.65 0.91
CA LEU A 43 -5.76 -5.80 2.12
C LEU A 43 -4.29 -5.88 1.74
N LEU A 44 -3.44 -5.05 2.35
CA LEU A 44 -2.04 -4.94 1.99
C LEU A 44 -1.15 -5.73 2.95
N ARG A 45 -0.21 -6.51 2.39
CA ARG A 45 0.88 -7.16 3.12
C ARG A 45 2.21 -6.51 2.77
N PRO A 46 3.15 -6.36 3.73
CA PRO A 46 4.46 -5.81 3.45
C PRO A 46 5.28 -6.78 2.58
N VAL A 47 6.12 -6.23 1.72
CA VAL A 47 7.15 -6.95 0.98
C VAL A 47 8.49 -6.23 1.13
N THR A 48 9.57 -7.01 1.23
CA THR A 48 10.92 -6.46 1.45
C THR A 48 11.43 -5.73 0.22
N CYS A 49 11.15 -6.26 -0.96
CA CYS A 49 11.51 -5.73 -2.26
C CYS A 49 10.58 -6.28 -3.35
N VAL A 50 10.72 -5.80 -4.58
CA VAL A 50 9.89 -6.25 -5.71
C VAL A 50 10.20 -7.68 -6.15
N GLU A 51 11.40 -8.21 -5.86
CA GLU A 51 11.78 -9.60 -6.12
C GLU A 51 10.96 -10.59 -5.28
N ALA A 52 10.53 -10.15 -4.09
CA ALA A 52 9.72 -10.92 -3.15
C ALA A 52 8.23 -10.93 -3.51
N LEU A 53 7.84 -10.26 -4.60
CA LEU A 53 6.52 -10.45 -5.19
C LEU A 53 6.41 -11.87 -5.76
N GLU A 54 5.18 -12.37 -5.84
CA GLU A 54 4.86 -13.69 -6.36
C GLU A 54 3.82 -13.58 -7.47
N GLY A 55 3.61 -14.68 -8.19
CA GLY A 55 2.54 -14.81 -9.18
C GLY A 55 2.56 -13.74 -10.27
N ILE A 56 1.36 -13.24 -10.60
CA ILE A 56 1.15 -12.27 -11.68
C ILE A 56 1.79 -10.93 -11.35
N SER A 57 1.76 -10.52 -10.07
CA SER A 57 2.32 -9.24 -9.62
C SER A 57 3.82 -9.13 -9.91
N LYS A 58 4.59 -10.19 -9.66
CA LYS A 58 6.02 -10.24 -10.02
C LYS A 58 6.23 -10.07 -11.52
N ASN A 59 5.48 -10.83 -12.32
CA ASN A 59 5.62 -10.81 -13.78
C ASN A 59 5.29 -9.45 -14.38
N LEU A 60 4.27 -8.77 -13.88
CA LEU A 60 3.90 -7.43 -14.32
C LEU A 60 5.02 -6.42 -14.00
N VAL A 61 5.48 -6.39 -12.74
CA VAL A 61 6.51 -5.44 -12.30
C VAL A 61 7.83 -5.67 -13.02
N SER A 62 8.32 -6.91 -13.12
CA SER A 62 9.59 -7.21 -13.78
C SER A 62 9.59 -6.87 -15.27
N ARG A 63 8.43 -6.91 -15.94
CA ARG A 63 8.31 -6.54 -17.35
C ARG A 63 8.27 -5.04 -17.58
N ALA A 64 7.59 -4.28 -16.73
CA ALA A 64 7.49 -2.82 -16.90
C ALA A 64 8.65 -2.04 -16.26
N PHE A 65 9.31 -2.61 -15.26
CA PHE A 65 10.42 -1.96 -14.55
C PHE A 65 11.63 -2.89 -14.51
N PRO A 66 12.41 -2.96 -15.61
CA PRO A 66 13.70 -3.63 -15.64
C PRO A 66 14.59 -3.12 -14.50
N GLU A 67 15.46 -3.99 -13.96
CA GLU A 67 16.24 -3.70 -12.76
C GLU A 67 17.05 -2.40 -12.85
N SER A 68 17.64 -2.12 -14.02
CA SER A 68 18.42 -0.92 -14.31
C SER A 68 17.61 0.37 -14.38
N GLU A 69 16.29 0.29 -14.55
CA GLU A 69 15.40 1.43 -14.81
C GLU A 69 14.36 1.60 -13.70
N ARG A 70 14.54 0.91 -12.56
CA ARG A 70 13.55 0.97 -11.49
C ARG A 70 13.54 2.33 -10.80
N PRO A 71 12.36 2.92 -10.59
CA PRO A 71 12.23 4.17 -9.87
C PRO A 71 12.50 4.01 -8.37
N ASP A 72 12.90 5.10 -7.72
CA ASP A 72 13.29 5.15 -6.30
C ASP A 72 12.25 4.57 -5.35
N TYR A 73 10.95 4.75 -5.64
CA TYR A 73 9.89 4.20 -4.79
C TYR A 73 9.82 2.67 -4.79
N LEU A 74 10.52 1.99 -5.71
CA LEU A 74 10.68 0.53 -5.74
C LEU A 74 12.00 0.06 -5.16
N THR A 75 13.03 0.90 -5.12
CA THR A 75 14.41 0.51 -4.75
C THR A 75 14.86 1.10 -3.41
N SER A 76 14.50 2.34 -3.10
CA SER A 76 14.95 3.08 -1.92
C SER A 76 14.32 2.57 -0.62
N GLU A 77 15.11 2.53 0.46
CA GLU A 77 14.66 2.21 1.82
C GLU A 77 13.75 3.30 2.44
N GLU A 78 13.70 4.48 1.83
CA GLU A 78 12.76 5.54 2.23
C GLU A 78 11.31 5.15 1.99
N PHE A 79 11.07 4.09 1.19
CA PHE A 79 9.76 3.59 0.85
C PHE A 79 9.56 2.17 1.36
N LEU A 80 8.47 1.98 2.12
CA LEU A 80 7.94 0.68 2.47
C LEU A 80 7.09 0.18 1.31
N LYS A 81 7.29 -1.08 0.91
CA LYS A 81 6.55 -1.69 -0.20
C LYS A 81 5.49 -2.61 0.34
N PHE A 82 4.33 -2.58 -0.28
CA PHE A 82 3.21 -3.44 0.03
C PHE A 82 2.63 -4.02 -1.25
N THR A 83 2.01 -5.17 -1.14
CA THR A 83 1.25 -5.81 -2.22
C THR A 83 -0.09 -6.28 -1.66
N PRO A 84 -1.17 -6.35 -2.47
CA PRO A 84 -2.40 -7.00 -2.06
C PRO A 84 -2.14 -8.43 -1.55
N THR A 85 -2.88 -8.84 -0.54
CA THR A 85 -2.78 -10.20 0.04
C THR A 85 -3.30 -11.23 -0.95
N ASP A 86 -4.37 -10.88 -1.65
CA ASP A 86 -4.97 -11.68 -2.72
C ASP A 86 -4.60 -11.09 -4.07
N ASP A 87 -4.31 -11.95 -5.05
CA ASP A 87 -4.10 -11.52 -6.43
C ASP A 87 -5.35 -10.77 -6.93
N PHE A 88 -5.17 -9.49 -7.24
CA PHE A 88 -6.25 -8.64 -7.71
C PHE A 88 -6.12 -8.40 -9.22
N MET A 89 -7.09 -8.95 -9.95
CA MET A 89 -7.35 -8.61 -11.34
C MET A 89 -8.84 -8.34 -11.48
N SER A 90 -9.19 -7.20 -12.06
CA SER A 90 -10.58 -6.87 -12.29
C SER A 90 -10.80 -6.42 -13.72
N LEU A 91 -12.01 -6.71 -14.18
CA LEU A 91 -12.58 -6.23 -15.43
C LEU A 91 -13.48 -5.03 -15.13
N PRO A 92 -12.93 -3.82 -15.04
CA PRO A 92 -13.81 -2.67 -15.05
C PRO A 92 -14.48 -2.56 -16.43
N GLY A 93 -15.73 -2.08 -16.45
CA GLY A 93 -16.30 -1.51 -17.66
C GLY A 93 -15.63 -0.17 -17.97
N GLU A 94 -16.36 0.75 -18.58
CA GLU A 94 -15.85 2.12 -18.76
C GLU A 94 -15.62 2.80 -17.39
N ILE A 95 -14.38 3.23 -17.15
CA ILE A 95 -13.99 4.03 -15.99
C ILE A 95 -13.86 5.49 -16.43
N LEU A 96 -14.68 6.35 -15.83
CA LEU A 96 -14.57 7.81 -15.95
C LEU A 96 -13.48 8.35 -15.00
N ARG A 97 -13.43 7.80 -13.78
CA ARG A 97 -12.57 8.29 -12.70
C ARG A 97 -12.16 7.16 -11.75
N THR A 98 -10.91 7.19 -11.30
CA THR A 98 -10.38 6.31 -10.26
C THR A 98 -9.98 7.14 -9.04
N GLU A 99 -10.41 6.73 -7.85
CA GLU A 99 -9.97 7.27 -6.57
C GLU A 99 -9.27 6.18 -5.75
N PHE A 100 -8.13 6.55 -5.16
CA PHE A 100 -7.39 5.74 -4.21
C PHE A 100 -7.54 6.31 -2.80
N ARG A 101 -7.83 5.43 -1.83
CA ARG A 101 -7.76 5.78 -0.41
C ARG A 101 -6.87 4.78 0.32
N LEU A 102 -5.80 5.26 0.93
CA LEU A 102 -5.00 4.45 1.84
C LEU A 102 -5.64 4.53 3.23
N VAL A 103 -5.94 3.36 3.78
CA VAL A 103 -6.59 3.19 5.08
C VAL A 103 -5.68 2.42 6.03
N VAL A 104 -5.57 2.91 7.26
CA VAL A 104 -4.93 2.22 8.38
C VAL A 104 -6.01 1.65 9.29
N THR A 105 -5.88 0.37 9.65
CA THR A 105 -6.70 -0.24 10.72
C THR A 105 -5.92 -0.25 12.03
N HIS A 106 -6.49 0.36 13.08
CA HIS A 106 -5.93 0.37 14.43
C HIS A 106 -7.04 0.16 15.46
N LYS A 107 -6.86 -0.80 16.37
CA LYS A 107 -7.86 -1.14 17.42
C LYS A 107 -9.29 -1.35 16.88
N ALA A 108 -9.41 -2.04 15.74
CA ALA A 108 -10.67 -2.29 15.01
C ALA A 108 -11.33 -1.05 14.37
N TRP A 109 -10.68 0.11 14.39
CA TRP A 109 -11.11 1.31 13.68
C TRP A 109 -10.32 1.48 12.38
N GLU A 110 -11.00 1.96 11.34
CA GLU A 110 -10.40 2.31 10.05
C GLU A 110 -10.23 3.83 9.94
N TYR A 111 -9.02 4.28 9.58
CA TYR A 111 -8.68 5.68 9.40
C TYR A 111 -8.19 5.91 7.98
N THR A 112 -8.84 6.82 7.25
CA THR A 112 -8.33 7.27 5.95
C THR A 112 -7.14 8.18 6.19
N VAL A 113 -5.98 7.84 5.66
CA VAL A 113 -4.73 8.59 5.90
C VAL A 113 -4.22 9.31 4.66
N LEU A 114 -4.71 8.89 3.49
CA LEU A 114 -4.50 9.57 2.21
C LEU A 114 -5.69 9.26 1.29
N GLU A 115 -6.22 10.27 0.63
CA GLU A 115 -7.18 10.15 -0.46
C GLU A 115 -6.65 10.88 -1.69
N ARG A 116 -6.78 10.27 -2.87
CA ARG A 116 -6.30 10.84 -4.13
C ARG A 116 -7.12 10.37 -5.32
N GLU A 117 -7.53 11.33 -6.16
CA GLU A 117 -8.08 11.06 -7.49
C GLU A 117 -6.94 10.88 -8.52
N LEU A 118 -7.02 9.84 -9.35
CA LEU A 118 -6.10 9.59 -10.45
C LEU A 118 -6.48 10.51 -11.63
N GLY A 119 -5.52 11.28 -12.16
CA GLY A 119 -5.74 12.20 -13.28
C GLY A 119 -6.07 13.65 -12.88
N ALA A 120 -6.52 13.88 -11.64
CA ALA A 120 -6.70 15.22 -11.09
C ALA A 120 -5.36 15.81 -10.62
N HIS A 121 -4.75 16.60 -11.49
CA HIS A 121 -3.61 17.51 -11.25
C HIS A 121 -2.21 16.91 -10.98
N ARG A 122 -1.24 17.59 -11.62
CA ARG A 122 0.19 17.56 -11.29
C ARG A 122 0.35 17.95 -9.83
N ASP A 123 0.79 17.03 -8.99
CA ASP A 123 1.21 17.32 -7.61
C ASP A 123 2.39 18.31 -7.66
N PRO A 124 2.18 19.61 -7.34
CA PRO A 124 3.23 20.61 -7.47
C PRO A 124 4.35 20.42 -6.44
N LEU A 125 4.12 19.60 -5.40
CA LEU A 125 5.08 19.33 -4.35
C LEU A 125 5.81 17.99 -4.52
N ARG A 126 5.40 17.13 -5.46
CA ARG A 126 5.91 15.74 -5.64
C ARG A 126 6.15 15.04 -4.30
N LYS A 127 5.30 15.26 -3.30
CA LYS A 127 5.42 14.53 -2.04
C LYS A 127 4.83 13.15 -2.33
N MET A 128 5.64 12.30 -2.96
CA MET A 128 5.34 10.88 -3.20
C MET A 128 5.23 10.20 -1.83
N LEU A 129 4.11 10.40 -1.15
CA LEU A 129 3.80 9.78 0.13
C LEU A 129 3.31 8.36 -0.10
N VAL A 130 2.54 8.17 -1.18
CA VAL A 130 2.05 6.87 -1.63
C VAL A 130 2.10 6.85 -3.16
N THR A 131 2.71 5.81 -3.71
CA THR A 131 2.73 5.52 -5.14
C THR A 131 2.10 4.14 -5.34
N VAL A 132 1.03 4.10 -6.15
CA VAL A 132 0.38 2.85 -6.56
C VAL A 132 0.81 2.55 -7.98
N ILE A 133 1.36 1.37 -8.22
CA ILE A 133 1.60 0.90 -9.58
C ILE A 133 0.31 0.27 -10.07
N GLU A 134 -0.27 0.85 -11.11
CA GLU A 134 -1.42 0.32 -11.84
C GLU A 134 -0.95 -0.25 -13.17
N PHE A 135 -1.39 -1.46 -13.48
CA PHE A 135 -1.23 -2.04 -14.80
C PHE A 135 -2.59 -2.13 -15.47
N GLU A 136 -2.72 -1.50 -16.63
CA GLU A 136 -3.85 -1.67 -17.52
C GLU A 136 -3.41 -2.50 -18.74
N SER A 137 -4.14 -3.56 -19.05
CA SER A 137 -3.86 -4.39 -20.23
C SER A 137 -5.11 -4.55 -21.08
N ASN A 138 -5.00 -4.16 -22.35
CA ASN A 138 -6.00 -4.37 -23.40
C ASN A 138 -5.85 -5.79 -23.99
N ALA A 139 -5.90 -6.85 -23.18
CA ALA A 139 -5.27 -8.10 -23.59
C ALA A 139 -6.06 -9.38 -23.35
N MET A 140 -7.40 -9.36 -23.48
CA MET A 140 -8.09 -10.58 -23.88
C MET A 140 -9.19 -10.29 -24.91
N MET A 141 -9.01 -10.83 -26.13
CA MET A 141 -10.16 -11.27 -26.92
C MET A 141 -10.66 -12.54 -26.25
N VAL A 142 -11.86 -12.50 -25.68
CA VAL A 142 -12.58 -13.75 -25.42
C VAL A 142 -13.02 -14.29 -26.78
N GLY A 143 -12.45 -15.43 -27.19
CA GLY A 143 -12.73 -16.08 -28.47
C GLY A 143 -14.23 -16.24 -28.73
N HIS A 144 -14.59 -16.14 -30.02
CA HIS A 144 -15.93 -16.13 -30.64
C HIS A 144 -16.76 -14.85 -30.52
N LEU A 145 -16.54 -13.98 -29.51
CA LEU A 145 -17.41 -12.82 -29.25
C LEU A 145 -16.81 -11.46 -29.67
N GLY A 146 -15.52 -11.41 -30.01
CA GLY A 146 -14.86 -10.16 -30.44
C GLY A 146 -14.77 -9.07 -29.35
N LEU A 147 -15.02 -9.42 -28.08
CA LEU A 147 -15.02 -8.48 -26.97
C LEU A 147 -13.59 -8.20 -26.51
N ARG A 148 -13.23 -6.90 -26.50
CA ARG A 148 -12.00 -6.42 -25.87
C ARG A 148 -12.23 -6.25 -24.38
N VAL A 149 -11.37 -6.87 -23.60
CA VAL A 149 -11.44 -6.84 -22.14
C VAL A 149 -10.23 -6.10 -21.59
N SER A 150 -10.47 -5.03 -20.83
CA SER A 150 -9.43 -4.29 -20.09
C SER A 150 -9.24 -4.92 -18.71
N LEU A 151 -8.01 -5.31 -18.39
CA LEU A 151 -7.62 -5.85 -17.09
C LEU A 151 -6.85 -4.79 -16.31
N ILE A 152 -7.26 -4.54 -15.05
CA ILE A 152 -6.54 -3.66 -14.13
C ILE A 152 -6.00 -4.44 -12.93
N ALA A 153 -4.73 -4.21 -12.59
CA ALA A 153 -4.03 -4.78 -11.43
C ALA A 153 -3.22 -3.74 -10.65
N TYR A 154 -3.05 -3.98 -9.34
CA TYR A 154 -2.36 -3.11 -8.38
C TYR A 154 -1.22 -3.83 -7.63
N PRO A 155 -0.16 -4.27 -8.32
CA PRO A 155 0.81 -5.21 -7.74
C PRO A 155 1.66 -4.62 -6.61
N VAL A 156 1.91 -3.30 -6.60
CA VAL A 156 2.75 -2.65 -5.60
C VAL A 156 2.16 -1.32 -5.16
N VAL A 157 2.15 -1.12 -3.85
CA VAL A 157 1.88 0.15 -3.18
C VAL A 157 3.12 0.54 -2.38
N SER A 158 3.81 1.58 -2.82
CA SER A 158 4.98 2.13 -2.12
C SER A 158 4.56 3.30 -1.24
N VAL A 159 4.87 3.25 0.05
CA VAL A 159 4.52 4.28 1.04
C VAL A 159 5.79 4.86 1.64
N LYS A 160 5.90 6.19 1.67
CA LYS A 160 7.05 6.86 2.30
C LYS A 160 7.09 6.53 3.80
N LYS A 161 8.22 5.99 4.25
CA LYS A 161 8.42 5.49 5.61
C LYS A 161 8.11 6.54 6.67
N SER A 162 8.67 7.75 6.52
CA SER A 162 8.44 8.84 7.46
C SER A 162 6.98 9.31 7.56
N PHE A 163 6.20 9.14 6.48
CA PHE A 163 4.77 9.42 6.52
C PHE A 163 4.03 8.37 7.35
N LEU A 164 4.27 7.09 7.11
CA LEU A 164 3.61 6.02 7.85
C LEU A 164 4.01 6.03 9.34
N GLU A 165 5.28 6.29 9.65
CA GLU A 165 5.77 6.46 11.03
C GLU A 165 5.09 7.65 11.73
N GLY A 166 4.86 8.76 11.01
CA GLY A 166 4.11 9.90 11.54
C GLY A 166 2.67 9.55 11.85
N ILE A 167 1.99 8.80 10.96
CA ILE A 167 0.63 8.31 11.18
C ILE A 167 0.56 7.33 12.36
N GLU A 168 1.53 6.42 12.46
CA GLU A 168 1.63 5.48 13.57
C GLU A 168 1.81 6.19 14.91
N LYS A 169 2.63 7.24 14.94
CA LYS A 169 2.80 8.09 16.11
C LYS A 169 1.47 8.76 16.48
N GLU A 170 0.81 9.43 15.55
CA GLU A 170 -0.48 10.09 15.78
C GLU A 170 -1.54 9.11 16.32
N LEU A 171 -1.72 7.94 15.69
CA LEU A 171 -2.69 6.94 16.14
C LEU A 171 -2.44 6.42 17.57
N ARG A 172 -1.20 6.46 18.03
CA ARG A 172 -0.82 6.00 19.37
C ARG A 172 -0.91 7.09 20.43
N THR A 173 -0.61 8.33 20.06
CA THR A 173 -0.51 9.44 21.03
C THR A 173 -1.70 10.38 21.02
N ASN A 174 -2.46 10.43 19.93
CA ASN A 174 -3.57 11.35 19.74
C ASN A 174 -4.92 10.58 19.73
N PRO A 175 -5.66 10.56 20.85
CA PRO A 175 -6.95 9.85 20.92
C PRO A 175 -8.02 10.47 20.01
N ASP A 176 -7.83 11.73 19.59
CA ASP A 176 -8.76 12.47 18.74
C ASP A 176 -8.37 12.43 17.25
N PHE A 177 -7.41 11.57 16.87
CA PHE A 177 -7.02 11.43 15.48
C PHE A 177 -8.19 10.92 14.62
N LYS A 178 -8.56 11.67 13.59
CA LYS A 178 -9.70 11.36 12.69
C LYS A 178 -9.26 10.94 11.28
N GLY A 179 -7.96 10.74 11.04
CA GLY A 179 -7.42 10.57 9.69
C GLY A 179 -7.10 11.91 9.01
N LYS A 180 -6.85 11.85 7.70
CA LYS A 180 -6.75 13.03 6.84
C LYS A 180 -7.94 13.03 5.88
N LEU A 181 -8.71 14.14 5.90
CA LEU A 181 -9.75 14.45 4.93
C LEU A 181 -9.13 14.76 3.57
#